data_AF-A0A6V6YMG4-F1
#
_entry.id   AF-A0A6V6YMG4-F1
#
_cell.length_a   1.000
_cell.length_b   1.000
_cell.length_c   1.000
_cell.angle_alpha   90.00
_cell.angle_beta   90.00
_cell.angle_gamma   90.00
#
_symmetry.space_group_name_H-M   'P 1'
#
loop_
_entity.id
_entity.type
_entity.pdbx_description
1 polymer ?
#
loop_
_entity_poly.entity_id
_entity_poly.type
_entity_poly.pdbx_seq_one_letter_code
_entity_poly.pdbx_strand_id
1 'polypeptide(L)'
;MEQNNTVSATEEMGKNFIRFNTVVLFVFIIWWYNVISTFGFGHFYLSGEKQIFEIIIYNIGSFVLPFLYTFYILGHIQYAKIKKQSLYFKLIGIAWLPSLILLVIICYTAMTFDNRVYFE
;
A
#
# COMPACT_ATOMS: atom_id res chain seq x y z
N MET A 1 -8.92 -30.07 -32.34
CA MET A 1 -7.62 -29.55 -31.86
C MET A 1 -7.84 -28.13 -31.36
N GLU A 2 -8.16 -27.93 -30.09
CA GLU A 2 -8.32 -26.58 -29.50
C GLU A 2 -7.75 -26.49 -28.06
N GLN A 3 -6.98 -27.48 -27.63
CA GLN A 3 -6.54 -27.59 -26.24
C GLN A 3 -5.22 -26.87 -25.93
N ASN A 4 -4.49 -26.40 -26.96
CA ASN A 4 -3.14 -25.82 -26.77
C ASN A 4 -3.11 -24.29 -26.61
N ASN A 5 -4.12 -23.55 -27.09
CA ASN A 5 -4.08 -22.08 -27.07
C ASN A 5 -4.49 -21.49 -25.72
N THR A 6 -5.33 -22.18 -24.96
CA THR A 6 -5.80 -21.72 -23.65
C THR A 6 -4.74 -21.88 -22.56
N VAL A 7 -3.87 -22.89 -22.65
CA VAL A 7 -2.79 -23.11 -21.69
C VAL A 7 -1.73 -22.01 -21.78
N SER A 8 -1.29 -21.64 -22.99
CA SER A 8 -0.25 -20.61 -23.15
C SER A 8 -0.72 -19.22 -22.70
N ALA A 9 -1.96 -18.83 -23.01
CA ALA A 9 -2.54 -17.56 -22.57
C ALA A 9 -2.65 -17.46 -21.04
N THR A 10 -2.94 -18.58 -20.37
CA THR A 10 -3.05 -18.63 -18.91
C THR A 10 -1.69 -18.54 -18.22
N GLU A 11 -0.65 -19.14 -18.82
CA GLU A 11 0.73 -19.06 -18.33
C GLU A 11 1.33 -17.65 -18.51
N GLU A 12 1.07 -17.03 -19.66
CA GLU A 12 1.53 -15.68 -19.98
C GLU A 12 0.86 -14.62 -19.08
N MET A 13 -0.45 -14.74 -18.82
CA MET A 13 -1.15 -13.92 -17.82
C MET A 13 -0.52 -14.06 -16.43
N GLY A 14 -0.15 -15.28 -16.02
CA GLY A 14 0.51 -15.52 -14.73
C GLY A 14 1.86 -14.82 -14.61
N LYS A 15 2.67 -14.87 -15.68
CA LYS A 15 3.98 -14.21 -15.73
C LYS A 15 3.87 -12.68 -15.72
N ASN A 16 2.90 -12.12 -16.45
CA ASN A 16 2.65 -10.68 -16.49
C ASN A 16 2.10 -10.17 -15.14
N PHE A 17 1.23 -10.95 -14.48
CA PHE A 17 0.77 -10.65 -13.13
C PHE A 17 1.94 -10.56 -12.15
N ILE A 18 2.83 -11.56 -12.10
CA ILE A 18 3.98 -11.54 -11.19
C ILE A 18 4.87 -10.32 -11.44
N ARG A 19 5.21 -10.05 -12.70
CA ARG A 19 6.04 -8.88 -13.09
C ARG A 19 5.42 -7.56 -12.64
N PHE A 20 4.14 -7.36 -12.90
CA PHE A 20 3.42 -6.14 -12.50
C PHE A 20 3.44 -5.98 -10.97
N ASN A 21 3.13 -7.04 -10.23
CA ASN A 21 3.12 -6.98 -8.77
C ASN A 21 4.50 -6.70 -8.19
N THR A 22 5.58 -7.22 -8.79
CA THR A 22 6.95 -6.87 -8.38
C THR A 22 7.23 -5.38 -8.56
N VAL A 23 6.83 -4.79 -9.70
CA VAL A 23 7.01 -3.35 -9.95
C VAL A 23 6.19 -2.52 -8.96
N VAL A 24 4.93 -2.89 -8.71
CA VAL A 24 4.07 -2.17 -7.75
C VAL A 24 4.63 -2.25 -6.34
N LEU A 25 5.10 -3.42 -5.90
CA LEU A 25 5.74 -3.57 -4.59
C LEU A 25 6.98 -2.70 -4.46
N PHE A 26 7.77 -2.54 -5.53
CA PHE A 26 8.93 -1.65 -5.53
C PHE A 26 8.52 -0.18 -5.36
N VAL A 27 7.46 0.26 -6.06
CA VAL A 27 6.88 1.60 -5.89
C VAL A 27 6.37 1.79 -4.45
N PHE A 28 5.73 0.79 -3.85
CA PHE A 28 5.32 0.85 -2.45
C PHE A 28 6.50 0.97 -1.49
N ILE A 29 7.59 0.24 -1.71
CA ILE A 29 8.79 0.38 -0.86
C ILE A 29 9.31 1.82 -0.88
N ILE A 30 9.43 2.42 -2.07
CA ILE A 30 9.88 3.81 -2.22
C ILE A 30 8.90 4.78 -1.57
N TRP A 31 7.60 4.61 -1.81
CA TRP A 31 6.56 5.44 -1.20
C TRP A 31 6.67 5.39 0.34
N TRP A 32 6.71 4.19 0.90
CA TRP A 32 6.75 3.99 2.35
C TRP A 32 8.05 4.43 3.00
N TYR A 33 9.17 4.32 2.30
CA TYR A 33 10.42 4.93 2.76
C TYR A 33 10.23 6.44 3.00
N ASN A 34 9.60 7.15 2.06
CA ASN A 34 9.36 8.59 2.20
C ASN A 34 8.36 8.92 3.32
N VAL A 35 7.27 8.14 3.43
CA VAL A 35 6.28 8.31 4.50
C VAL A 35 6.92 8.11 5.88
N ILE A 36 7.68 7.03 6.06
CA ILE A 36 8.38 6.75 7.33
C ILE A 36 9.46 7.80 7.60
N SER A 37 10.21 8.23 6.58
CA SER A 37 11.18 9.33 6.71
C SER A 37 10.51 10.60 7.23
N THR A 38 9.32 10.91 6.71
CA THR A 38 8.57 12.12 7.07
C THR A 38 7.98 12.03 8.47
N PHE A 39 7.17 11.00 8.74
CA PHE A 39 6.43 10.90 10.01
C PHE A 39 7.23 10.29 11.15
N GLY A 40 8.22 9.45 10.85
CA GLY A 40 9.09 8.81 11.84
C GLY A 40 10.30 9.66 12.23
N PHE A 41 10.85 10.45 11.29
CA PHE A 41 12.09 11.21 11.51
C PHE A 41 11.95 12.73 11.29
N GLY A 42 10.78 13.22 10.89
CA GLY A 42 10.55 14.65 10.65
C GLY A 42 11.33 15.19 9.44
N HIS A 43 11.71 14.32 8.50
CA HIS A 43 12.39 14.72 7.28
C HIS A 43 11.38 15.12 6.22
N PHE A 44 11.24 16.43 6.01
CA PHE A 44 10.39 17.00 4.96
C PHE A 44 11.24 17.46 3.79
N TYR A 45 10.78 17.19 2.57
CA TYR A 45 11.41 17.73 1.35
C TYR A 45 11.01 19.19 1.11
N LEU A 46 9.82 19.59 1.57
CA LEU A 46 9.26 20.92 1.42
C LEU A 46 9.23 21.66 2.77
N SER A 47 9.35 22.99 2.71
CA SER A 47 9.34 23.87 3.89
C SER A 47 8.18 24.86 3.87
N GLY A 48 7.84 25.36 5.07
CA GLY A 48 6.75 26.34 5.26
C GLY A 48 5.39 25.75 4.91
N GLU A 49 4.55 26.52 4.23
CA GLU A 49 3.20 26.10 3.84
C GLU A 49 3.19 24.86 2.92
N LYS A 50 4.27 24.65 2.15
CA LYS A 50 4.40 23.49 1.26
C LYS A 50 4.62 22.18 2.02
N GLN A 51 5.11 22.24 3.25
CA GLN A 51 5.26 21.09 4.14
C GLN A 51 3.90 20.49 4.49
N ILE A 52 2.87 21.33 4.66
CA ILE A 52 1.49 20.88 4.95
C ILE A 52 0.95 20.08 3.75
N PHE A 53 1.23 20.53 2.53
CA PHE A 53 0.83 19.82 1.32
C PHE A 53 1.50 18.44 1.21
N GLU A 54 2.80 18.36 1.52
CA GLU A 54 3.55 17.09 1.56
C GLU A 54 2.94 16.11 2.58
N ILE A 55 2.62 16.58 3.79
CA ILE A 55 1.95 15.80 4.84
C ILE A 55 0.59 15.27 4.34
N ILE A 56 -0.20 16.10 3.67
CA ILE A 56 -1.51 15.70 3.14
C ILE A 56 -1.35 14.62 2.06
N ILE A 57 -0.42 14.81 1.11
CA ILE A 57 -0.15 13.83 0.06
C ILE A 57 0.28 12.49 0.65
N TYR A 58 1.22 12.51 1.61
CA TYR A 58 1.69 11.28 2.23
C TYR A 58 0.63 10.59 3.05
N ASN A 59 -0.24 11.33 3.75
CA ASN A 59 -1.39 10.73 4.43
C ASN A 59 -2.37 10.10 3.43
N ILE A 60 -2.88 10.87 2.46
CA ILE A 60 -3.90 10.38 1.51
C ILE A 60 -3.34 9.21 0.68
N GLY A 61 -2.15 9.38 0.10
CA GLY A 61 -1.54 8.37 -0.74
C GLY A 61 -1.25 7.07 0.02
N SER A 62 -0.92 7.15 1.31
CA SER A 62 -0.72 5.98 2.18
C SER A 62 -1.95 5.10 2.35
N PHE A 63 -3.16 5.61 2.13
CA PHE A 63 -4.39 4.81 2.16
C PHE A 63 -4.95 4.55 0.75
N VAL A 64 -4.87 5.53 -0.15
CA VAL A 64 -5.39 5.41 -1.52
C VAL A 64 -4.59 4.38 -2.33
N LEU A 65 -3.26 4.37 -2.22
CA LEU A 65 -2.43 3.46 -3.00
C LEU A 65 -2.68 1.97 -2.66
N PRO A 66 -2.69 1.54 -1.39
CA PRO A 66 -3.08 0.17 -1.04
C PRO A 66 -4.52 -0.17 -1.41
N PHE A 67 -5.44 0.80 -1.34
CA PHE A 67 -6.84 0.60 -1.71
C PHE A 67 -7.02 0.34 -3.20
N LEU A 68 -6.38 1.13 -4.06
CA LEU A 68 -6.35 0.90 -5.51
C LEU A 68 -5.73 -0.46 -5.84
N TYR A 69 -4.66 -0.83 -5.14
CA TYR A 69 -4.03 -2.14 -5.31
C TYR A 69 -4.92 -3.29 -4.86
N THR A 70 -5.69 -3.13 -3.78
CA THR A 70 -6.72 -4.10 -3.39
C THR A 70 -7.72 -4.32 -4.52
N PHE A 71 -8.26 -3.26 -5.14
CA PHE A 71 -9.18 -3.42 -6.27
C PHE A 71 -8.54 -4.09 -7.48
N TYR A 72 -7.29 -3.74 -7.79
CA TYR A 72 -6.54 -4.40 -8.84
C TYR A 72 -6.43 -5.91 -8.60
N ILE A 73 -6.07 -6.31 -7.37
CA ILE A 73 -5.98 -7.73 -6.99
C ILE A 73 -7.34 -8.40 -7.06
N LEU A 74 -8.39 -7.80 -6.48
CA LEU A 74 -9.75 -8.34 -6.47
C LEU A 74 -10.30 -8.56 -7.88
N GLY A 75 -10.04 -7.63 -8.81
CA GLY A 75 -10.40 -7.79 -10.23
C GLY A 75 -9.68 -8.94 -10.93
N HIS A 76 -8.56 -9.43 -10.37
CA HIS A 76 -7.80 -10.57 -10.89
C HIS A 76 -8.14 -11.90 -10.20
N ILE A 77 -8.93 -11.91 -9.12
CA ILE A 77 -9.32 -13.14 -8.42
C ILE A 77 -10.42 -13.85 -9.20
N GLN A 78 -10.08 -14.97 -9.82
CA GLN A 78 -11.08 -15.97 -10.22
C GLN A 78 -11.56 -16.72 -8.96
N TYR A 79 -12.77 -16.43 -8.48
CA TYR A 79 -13.36 -17.01 -7.26
C TYR A 79 -13.36 -18.55 -7.24
N ALA A 80 -13.33 -19.22 -8.41
CA ALA A 80 -13.27 -20.67 -8.52
C ALA A 80 -11.89 -21.31 -8.21
N LYS A 81 -10.80 -20.54 -8.11
CA LYS A 81 -9.43 -21.05 -7.88
C LYS A 81 -8.93 -20.74 -6.47
N ILE A 82 -9.46 -21.47 -5.49
CA ILE A 82 -9.18 -21.34 -4.05
C ILE A 82 -7.67 -21.34 -3.72
N LYS A 83 -6.85 -22.14 -4.43
CA LYS A 83 -5.42 -22.28 -4.13
C LYS A 83 -4.58 -21.00 -4.34
N LYS A 84 -5.00 -20.09 -5.22
CA LYS A 84 -4.29 -18.82 -5.48
C LYS A 84 -4.78 -17.66 -4.59
N GLN A 85 -5.92 -17.80 -3.91
CA GLN A 85 -6.48 -16.76 -3.05
C GLN A 85 -5.55 -16.39 -1.89
N SER A 86 -4.86 -17.37 -1.29
CA SER A 86 -3.91 -17.11 -0.19
C SER A 86 -2.77 -16.14 -0.59
N LEU A 87 -2.26 -16.24 -1.81
CA LEU A 87 -1.21 -15.33 -2.30
C LEU A 87 -1.75 -13.91 -2.48
N TYR A 88 -2.93 -13.76 -3.08
CA TYR A 88 -3.57 -12.47 -3.31
C TYR A 88 -3.87 -11.73 -2.01
N PHE A 89 -4.36 -12.43 -0.98
CA PHE A 89 -4.58 -11.83 0.34
C PHE A 89 -3.26 -11.46 1.04
N LYS A 90 -2.19 -12.24 0.87
CA LYS A 90 -0.86 -11.87 1.38
C LYS A 90 -0.34 -10.59 0.73
N LEU A 91 -0.50 -10.45 -0.59
CA LEU A 91 -0.11 -9.24 -1.32
C LEU A 91 -0.88 -8.01 -0.85
N ILE A 92 -2.21 -8.14 -0.68
CA ILE A 92 -3.04 -7.08 -0.10
C ILE A 92 -2.53 -6.74 1.31
N GLY A 93 -2.31 -7.73 2.17
CA GLY A 93 -1.83 -7.52 3.53
C GLY A 93 -0.49 -6.77 3.57
N ILE A 94 0.46 -7.14 2.72
CA ILE A 94 1.77 -6.47 2.62
C ILE A 94 1.62 -5.01 2.17
N ALA A 95 0.73 -4.74 1.21
CA ALA A 95 0.49 -3.38 0.74
C ALA A 95 -0.11 -2.47 1.83
N TRP A 96 -0.97 -3.02 2.69
CA TRP A 96 -1.65 -2.28 3.76
C TRP A 96 -0.84 -2.17 5.05
N LEU A 97 0.13 -3.06 5.27
CA LEU A 97 0.89 -3.12 6.53
C LEU A 97 1.45 -1.76 6.95
N PRO A 98 2.10 -0.98 6.07
CA PRO A 98 2.67 0.28 6.52
C PRO A 98 1.61 1.38 6.75
N SER A 99 0.44 1.30 6.10
CA SER A 99 -0.70 2.19 6.39
C SER A 99 -1.25 1.96 7.79
N LEU A 100 -1.28 0.70 8.22
CA LEU A 100 -1.66 0.36 9.59
C LEU A 100 -0.65 0.93 10.58
N ILE A 101 0.66 0.87 10.28
CA ILE A 101 1.70 1.49 11.10
C ILE A 101 1.48 3.00 11.19
N LEU A 102 1.27 3.68 10.05
CA LEU A 102 1.01 5.12 10.01
C LEU A 102 -0.25 5.48 10.81
N LEU A 103 -1.32 4.70 10.68
CA LEU A 103 -2.57 4.89 11.43
C LEU A 103 -2.32 4.80 12.95
N VAL A 104 -1.55 3.81 13.40
CA VAL A 104 -1.18 3.68 14.81
C VAL A 104 -0.41 4.90 15.31
N ILE A 105 0.54 5.41 14.51
CA ILE A 105 1.30 6.63 14.83
C ILE A 105 0.36 7.82 14.96
N ILE A 106 -0.53 8.04 13.99
CA ILE A 106 -1.51 9.15 14.02
C ILE A 106 -2.40 9.07 15.26
N CYS A 107 -2.95 7.90 15.57
CA CYS A 107 -3.78 7.69 16.76
C CYS A 107 -3.02 7.97 18.05
N TYR A 108 -1.78 7.48 18.16
CA TYR A 108 -0.92 7.74 19.33
C TYR A 108 -0.63 9.23 19.50
N THR A 109 -0.29 9.92 18.41
CA THR A 109 -0.03 11.37 18.44
C THR A 109 -1.29 12.15 18.84
N ALA A 110 -2.46 11.82 18.29
CA ALA A 110 -3.72 12.47 18.66
C ALA A 110 -4.05 12.30 20.16
N MET A 111 -3.89 11.09 20.71
CA MET A 111 -4.12 10.82 22.13
C MET A 111 -3.15 11.55 23.07
N THR A 112 -1.91 11.79 22.64
CA THR A 112 -0.89 12.47 23.46
C THR A 112 -1.03 13.98 23.43
N PHE A 113 -1.54 14.57 22.34
CA PHE A 113 -1.88 16.00 22.30
C PHE A 113 -2.98 16.36 23.30
N ASP A 114 -4.05 15.56 23.36
CA ASP A 114 -5.17 15.81 24.27
C ASP A 114 -4.70 15.75 25.73
N ASN A 115 -3.89 14.75 26.08
CA ASN A 115 -3.38 14.61 27.44
C ASN A 115 -2.41 15.73 27.87
N ARG A 116 -1.64 16.35 26.97
CA ARG A 116 -0.73 17.44 27.35
C ARG A 116 -1.46 18.70 27.82
N VAL A 117 -2.67 18.95 27.32
CA VAL A 117 -3.49 20.11 27.72
C VAL A 117 -4.04 19.97 29.15
N TYR A 118 -4.13 18.74 29.67
CA TYR A 118 -4.67 18.47 31.02
C TYR A 118 -3.58 18.39 32.12
N PHE A 119 -2.29 18.45 31.76
CA PHE A 119 -1.17 18.37 32.70
C PHE A 119 -0.28 19.64 32.72
N GLU A 120 -0.66 20.69 32.00
CA GLU A 120 -0.21 22.08 32.21
C GLU A 120 -1.26 22.85 33.01
#